data_AF-V4KER1-F1
#
_entry.id   AF-V4KER1-F1
#
_cell.length_a   1.000
_cell.length_b   1.000
_cell.length_c   1.000
_cell.angle_alpha   90.00
_cell.angle_beta   90.00
_cell.angle_gamma   90.00
#
_symmetry.space_group_name_H-M   'P 1'
#
loop_
_entity.id
_entity.type
_entity.pdbx_description
1 polymer ?
#
loop_
_entity_poly.entity_id
_entity_poly.type
_entity_poly.pdbx_seq_one_letter_code
_entity_poly.pdbx_strand_id
1 'polypeptide(L)'
;MAGDDVDRGKPDPEPVLLALKLADLSPKEVFAVGDTINDVKAYRSAGIDRVYLVKGDVEVPVDESELKRLGAHKVESLCDVMKLEGLT
;
A
#
# COMPACT_ATOMS: atom_id res chain seq x y z
N MET A 1 1.13 13.67 4.17
CA MET A 1 0.87 14.05 2.78
C MET A 1 -0.63 14.06 2.60
N ALA A 2 -1.17 15.19 2.18
CA ALA A 2 -2.56 15.32 1.79
C ALA A 2 -2.68 15.26 0.25
N GLY A 3 -3.90 15.16 -0.27
CA GLY A 3 -4.14 15.14 -1.72
C GLY A 3 -3.63 16.40 -2.45
N ASP A 4 -3.45 17.50 -1.71
CA ASP A 4 -3.02 18.80 -2.26
C ASP A 4 -1.49 18.89 -2.48
N ASP A 5 -0.73 17.91 -1.99
CA ASP A 5 0.74 17.87 -2.14
C ASP A 5 1.19 17.28 -3.49
N VAL A 6 0.25 16.81 -4.32
CA VAL A 6 0.50 16.04 -5.55
C VAL A 6 -0.44 16.45 -6.67
N ASP A 7 0.03 16.36 -7.91
CA ASP A 7 -0.79 16.62 -9.11
C ASP A 7 -1.73 15.45 -9.41
N ARG A 8 -1.32 14.22 -9.03
CA ARG A 8 -2.09 12.98 -9.26
C ARG A 8 -2.23 12.17 -7.97
N GLY A 9 -3.48 11.94 -7.60
CA GLY A 9 -3.82 11.03 -6.50
C GLY A 9 -3.68 9.55 -6.89
N LYS A 10 -3.79 8.67 -5.88
CA LYS A 10 -3.84 7.22 -6.07
C LYS A 10 -4.95 6.86 -7.08
N PRO A 11 -4.72 5.94 -8.03
CA PRO A 11 -3.68 4.91 -8.03
C PRO A 11 -2.32 5.32 -8.61
N ASP A 12 -2.10 6.59 -8.96
CA ASP A 12 -0.79 7.06 -9.41
C ASP A 12 0.26 6.86 -8.29
N PRO A 13 1.50 6.45 -8.60
CA PRO A 13 2.56 6.29 -7.59
C PRO A 13 3.09 7.61 -7.03
N GLU A 14 2.81 8.76 -7.65
CA GLU A 14 3.32 10.08 -7.25
C GLU A 14 3.22 10.38 -5.74
N PRO A 15 2.10 10.12 -5.03
CA PRO A 15 2.01 10.36 -3.59
C PRO A 15 2.93 9.45 -2.78
N VAL A 16 3.16 8.21 -3.24
CA VAL A 16 4.02 7.24 -2.57
C VAL A 16 5.49 7.56 -2.81
N LEU A 17 5.85 7.94 -4.03
CA LEU A 17 7.20 8.37 -4.40
C LEU A 17 7.59 9.64 -3.65
N LEU A 18 6.66 10.59 -3.49
CA LEU A 18 6.87 11.76 -2.68
C LEU A 18 7.11 11.37 -1.21
N ALA A 19 6.31 10.45 -0.66
CA ALA A 19 6.46 9.95 0.72
C ALA A 19 7.84 9.32 0.97
N LEU A 20 8.28 8.43 0.08
CA LEU A 20 9.60 7.81 0.13
C LEU A 20 10.71 8.87 0.06
N LYS A 21 10.59 9.86 -0.83
CA LYS A 21 11.56 10.95 -0.98
C LYS A 21 11.64 11.82 0.28
N LEU A 22 10.51 12.20 0.89
CA LEU A 22 10.53 13.00 2.12
C LEU A 22 11.06 12.22 3.33
N ALA A 23 10.89 10.89 3.34
CA ALA A 23 11.41 10.02 4.38
C ALA A 23 12.89 9.63 4.17
N ASP A 24 13.48 9.94 3.00
CA ASP A 24 14.81 9.48 2.58
C ASP A 24 14.96 7.96 2.65
N LEU A 25 13.93 7.22 2.21
CA LEU A 25 13.87 5.76 2.24
C LEU A 25 13.74 5.17 0.84
N SER A 26 14.38 4.03 0.62
CA SER A 26 14.17 3.20 -0.56
C SER A 26 12.85 2.42 -0.45
N PRO A 27 12.14 2.17 -1.57
CA PRO A 27 10.96 1.31 -1.57
C PRO A 27 11.23 -0.12 -1.07
N LYS A 28 12.50 -0.58 -1.07
CA LYS A 28 12.91 -1.90 -0.57
C LYS A 28 12.99 -1.98 0.96
N GLU A 29 13.10 -0.84 1.62
CA GLU A 29 13.26 -0.73 3.08
C GLU A 29 11.92 -0.61 3.81
N VAL A 30 10.82 -0.46 3.05
CA VAL A 30 9.49 -0.23 3.60
C VAL A 30 8.54 -1.38 3.26
N PHE A 31 7.48 -1.47 4.06
CA PHE A 31 6.25 -2.14 3.66
C PHE A 31 5.13 -1.10 3.63
N ALA A 32 4.10 -1.35 2.81
CA ALA A 32 2.98 -0.43 2.66
C ALA A 32 1.67 -1.11 3.03
N VAL A 33 0.80 -0.36 3.69
CA VAL A 33 -0.53 -0.81 4.13
C VAL A 33 -1.57 0.17 3.60
N GLY A 34 -2.65 -0.34 3.03
CA GLY A 34 -3.81 0.44 2.60
C GLY A 34 -5.06 -0.43 2.59
N ASP A 35 -6.23 0.18 2.46
CA ASP A 35 -7.53 -0.48 2.53
C ASP A 35 -8.27 -0.50 1.18
N THR A 36 -7.72 0.17 0.17
CA THR A 36 -8.29 0.20 -1.18
C THR A 36 -7.35 -0.40 -2.23
N ILE A 37 -7.92 -0.85 -3.35
CA ILE A 37 -7.13 -1.31 -4.49
C ILE A 37 -6.26 -0.20 -5.11
N ASN A 38 -6.67 1.06 -4.97
CA ASN A 38 -5.90 2.20 -5.46
C ASN A 38 -4.61 2.39 -4.65
N ASP A 39 -4.65 2.09 -3.35
CA ASP A 39 -3.44 2.05 -2.51
C ASP A 39 -2.45 1.01 -3.03
N VAL A 40 -2.95 -0.23 -3.23
CA VAL A 40 -2.13 -1.35 -3.71
C VAL A 40 -1.46 -1.01 -5.04
N LYS A 41 -2.23 -0.45 -5.98
CA LYS A 41 -1.71 -0.06 -7.31
C LYS A 41 -0.64 1.03 -7.20
N ALA A 42 -0.86 2.04 -6.36
CA ALA A 42 0.11 3.11 -6.14
C ALA A 42 1.40 2.57 -5.50
N TYR A 43 1.30 1.73 -4.46
CA TYR A 43 2.46 1.14 -3.78
C TYR A 43 3.29 0.26 -4.71
N ARG A 44 2.63 -0.59 -5.52
CA ARG A 44 3.32 -1.44 -6.50
C ARG A 44 3.98 -0.63 -7.60
N SER A 45 3.31 0.40 -8.11
CA SER A 45 3.86 1.29 -9.14
C SER A 45 5.03 2.12 -8.61
N ALA A 46 5.08 2.39 -7.30
CA ALA A 46 6.21 3.03 -6.62
C ALA A 46 7.37 2.08 -6.30
N GLY A 47 7.24 0.78 -6.63
CA GLY A 47 8.29 -0.22 -6.46
C GLY A 47 8.35 -0.87 -5.07
N ILE A 48 7.31 -0.72 -4.24
CA ILE A 48 7.26 -1.36 -2.91
C ILE A 48 6.90 -2.85 -3.08
N ASP A 49 7.72 -3.72 -2.50
CA ASP A 49 7.60 -5.18 -2.64
C ASP A 49 6.62 -5.81 -1.64
N ARG A 50 6.58 -5.29 -0.40
CA ARG A 50 5.69 -5.79 0.66
C ARG A 50 4.47 -4.88 0.79
N VAL A 51 3.35 -5.34 0.24
CA VAL A 51 2.12 -4.56 0.14
C VAL A 51 0.97 -5.33 0.78
N TYR A 52 0.30 -4.68 1.72
CA TYR A 52 -0.81 -5.24 2.49
C TYR A 52 -2.10 -4.48 2.18
N LEU A 53 -3.14 -5.22 1.78
CA LEU A 53 -4.50 -4.73 1.76
C LEU A 53 -5.17 -5.14 3.07
N VAL A 54 -5.42 -4.18 3.96
CA VAL A 54 -6.11 -4.40 5.23
C VAL A 54 -7.60 -4.18 5.06
N LYS A 55 -8.42 -4.95 5.77
CA LYS A 55 -9.87 -4.71 5.82
C LYS A 55 -10.16 -3.31 6.35
N GLY A 56 -10.79 -2.47 5.52
CA GLY A 56 -11.32 -1.17 5.92
C GLY A 56 -12.71 -1.27 6.55
N ASP A 57 -13.20 -0.16 7.11
CA ASP A 57 -14.53 -0.06 7.72
C ASP A 57 -15.67 -0.18 6.70
N VAL A 58 -15.39 0.13 5.44
CA VAL A 58 -16.31 -0.02 4.32
C VAL A 58 -15.91 -1.23 3.50
N GLU A 59 -16.81 -2.20 3.38
CA GLU A 59 -16.61 -3.35 2.50
C GLU A 59 -16.71 -2.92 1.05
N VAL A 60 -15.55 -2.69 0.43
CA VAL A 60 -15.43 -2.54 -1.02
C VAL A 60 -15.09 -3.92 -1.58
N PRO A 61 -15.89 -4.46 -2.54
CA PRO A 61 -15.54 -5.70 -3.21
C PRO A 61 -14.16 -5.59 -3.85
N VAL A 62 -13.29 -6.56 -3.56
CA VAL A 62 -11.94 -6.59 -4.12
C VAL A 62 -11.83 -7.76 -5.10
N ASP A 63 -11.33 -7.48 -6.29
CA ASP A 63 -10.96 -8.53 -7.24
C ASP A 63 -9.72 -9.27 -6.73
N GLU A 64 -9.91 -10.47 -6.17
CA GLU A 64 -8.83 -11.31 -5.66
C GLU A 64 -7.84 -11.71 -6.77
N SER A 65 -8.30 -11.83 -8.02
CA SER A 65 -7.41 -12.11 -9.14
C SER A 65 -6.49 -10.93 -9.42
N GLU A 66 -7.00 -9.70 -9.28
CA GLU A 66 -6.19 -8.49 -9.39
C GLU A 66 -5.18 -8.38 -8.25
N LEU A 67 -5.59 -8.60 -7.00
CA LEU A 67 -4.68 -8.61 -5.86
C LEU A 67 -3.54 -9.62 -6.03
N LYS A 68 -3.87 -10.83 -6.50
CA LYS A 68 -2.89 -11.88 -6.76
C LYS A 68 -1.91 -11.48 -7.86
N ARG A 69 -2.38 -10.86 -8.95
CA ARG A 69 -1.51 -10.32 -10.02
C ARG A 69 -0.57 -9.23 -9.50
N LEU A 70 -1.09 -8.38 -8.62
CA LEU A 70 -0.32 -7.32 -7.95
C LEU A 70 0.53 -7.87 -6.80
N GLY A 71 0.47 -9.16 -6.46
CA GLY A 71 1.25 -9.78 -5.37
C GLY A 71 0.95 -9.21 -3.99
N ALA A 72 -0.20 -8.57 -3.75
CA ALA A 72 -0.53 -7.98 -2.45
C ALA A 72 -1.09 -9.01 -1.47
N HIS A 73 -0.79 -8.84 -0.18
CA HIS A 73 -1.30 -9.68 0.90
C HIS A 73 -2.59 -9.08 1.46
N LYS A 74 -3.71 -9.81 1.34
CA LYS A 74 -4.94 -9.45 2.03
C LYS A 74 -4.84 -9.87 3.50
N VAL A 75 -5.11 -8.96 4.42
CA VAL A 75 -5.05 -9.17 5.86
C VAL A 75 -6.27 -8.60 6.56
N GLU A 76 -6.66 -9.17 7.69
CA GLU A 76 -7.87 -8.75 8.42
C GLU A 76 -7.60 -7.57 9.35
N SER A 77 -6.35 -7.39 9.80
CA SER A 77 -5.99 -6.35 10.76
C SER A 77 -4.53 -5.91 10.65
N LEU A 78 -4.21 -4.77 11.27
CA LEU A 78 -2.83 -4.32 11.43
C LEU A 78 -2.01 -5.29 12.30
N CYS A 79 -2.63 -6.01 13.24
CA CYS A 79 -1.96 -7.04 14.02
C CYS A 79 -1.41 -8.17 13.14
N ASP A 80 -2.09 -8.51 12.05
CA ASP A 80 -1.61 -9.52 11.11
C ASP A 80 -0.40 -9.02 10.32
N VAL A 81 -0.38 -7.73 9.94
CA VAL A 81 0.79 -7.09 9.33
C VAL A 81 1.98 -7.14 10.29
N MET A 82 1.79 -6.76 11.56
CA MET A 82 2.86 -6.75 12.56
C MET A 82 3.47 -8.16 12.75
N LYS A 83 2.65 -9.21 12.79
CA LYS A 83 3.13 -10.60 12.86
C LYS A 83 3.91 -11.00 11.61
N LEU A 84 3.43 -10.62 10.41
CA LEU A 84 4.07 -10.95 9.14
C LEU A 84 5.43 -10.24 8.97
N GLU A 85 5.57 -9.03 9.50
CA GLU A 85 6.83 -8.26 9.49
C GLU A 85 7.72 -8.56 10.72
N GLY A 86 7.30 -9.46 11.63
CA GLY A 86 8.09 -9.86 12.79
C GLY A 86 8.26 -8.77 13.85
N LEU A 87 7.29 -7.86 13.97
CA LEU A 87 7.32 -6.72 14.90
C LEU A 87 6.67 -7.02 16.27
N THR A 88 6.09 -8.21 16.44
CA THR A 88 5.45 -8.73 17.67
C THR A 88 5.68 -10.22 17.79
#